data_AF-A0A8H8S6Z3-F1
#
_entry.id   AF-A0A8H8S6Z3-F1
#
_cell.length_a   1.000
_cell.length_b   1.000
_cell.length_c   1.000
_cell.angle_alpha   90.00
_cell.angle_beta   90.00
_cell.angle_gamma   90.00
#
_symmetry.space_group_name_H-M   'P 1'
#
loop_
_entity.id
_entity.type
_entity.pdbx_description
1 polymer ?
#
loop_
_entity_poly.entity_id
_entity_poly.type
_entity_poly.pdbx_seq_one_letter_code
_entity_poly.pdbx_strand_id
1 'polypeptide(L)'
;PELLRSRLAARIEALRAARKADGPDGAPARNRQELMEARRKKEEQRRAHKKELRLAAKMEEDIRREQALASARDSPASSMMSPSIHSPPHNFSFGRVAFADGQQLAEDLSTIQSAPKKKGPQDVTTALLANEKKRLRLAGLDDEKRADIEEKDLWLNAKKRAHGERVRDDNSLLKKTLKRKEKSKKKSEGEWKERKEGVAKGQAMKQKKREENLKKRRDEKGGKGKGKGKSASSGKKSKPKSRPGFEGTFGGKKK
;
A
#
# COMPACT_ATOMS: atom_id res chain seq x y z
N PRO A 1 50.61 31.99 -22.01
CA PRO A 1 49.62 31.12 -22.71
C PRO A 1 49.02 30.05 -21.78
N GLU A 2 49.87 29.36 -21.01
CA GLU A 2 49.50 28.34 -20.00
C GLU A 2 48.53 28.86 -18.92
N LEU A 3 48.78 30.06 -18.37
CA LEU A 3 47.96 30.67 -17.30
C LEU A 3 46.52 31.01 -17.70
N LEU A 4 46.28 31.31 -18.98
CA LEU A 4 44.93 31.57 -19.51
C LEU A 4 44.15 30.25 -19.67
N ARG A 5 44.84 29.19 -20.07
CA ARG A 5 44.25 27.85 -20.22
C ARG A 5 43.87 27.27 -18.85
N SER A 6 44.69 27.45 -17.83
CA SER A 6 44.40 26.97 -16.47
C SER A 6 43.21 27.69 -15.83
N ARG A 7 43.12 29.02 -15.97
CA ARG A 7 41.96 29.79 -15.50
C ARG A 7 40.66 29.40 -16.20
N LEU A 8 40.73 29.15 -17.51
CA LEU A 8 39.58 28.70 -18.28
C LEU A 8 39.14 27.29 -17.86
N ALA A 9 40.08 26.37 -17.67
CA ALA A 9 39.79 25.02 -17.19
C ALA A 9 39.11 25.03 -15.81
N ALA A 10 39.66 25.80 -14.85
CA ALA A 10 39.09 25.97 -13.52
C ALA A 10 37.67 26.58 -13.56
N ARG A 11 37.43 27.55 -14.46
CA ARG A 11 36.09 28.15 -14.66
C ARG A 11 35.10 27.12 -15.22
N ILE A 12 35.52 26.27 -16.14
CA ILE A 12 34.68 25.19 -16.70
C ILE A 12 34.34 24.15 -15.63
N GLU A 13 35.31 23.73 -14.83
CA GLU A 13 35.11 22.77 -13.73
C GLU A 13 34.16 23.32 -12.66
N ALA A 14 34.33 24.58 -12.26
CA ALA A 14 33.42 25.26 -11.34
C ALA A 14 31.98 25.29 -11.87
N LEU A 15 31.79 25.56 -13.17
CA LEU A 15 30.47 25.56 -13.79
C LEU A 15 29.87 24.15 -13.98
N ARG A 16 30.69 23.10 -14.08
CA ARG A 16 30.25 21.70 -14.09
C ARG A 16 29.83 21.23 -12.70
N ALA A 17 30.62 21.56 -11.67
CA ALA A 17 30.30 21.29 -10.27
C ALA A 17 29.00 21.99 -9.83
N ALA A 18 28.82 23.27 -10.20
CA ALA A 18 27.59 24.02 -9.93
C ALA A 18 26.35 23.37 -10.56
N ARG A 19 26.50 22.78 -11.75
CA ARG A 19 25.43 22.06 -12.46
C ARG A 19 25.26 20.60 -12.01
N LYS A 20 26.14 20.09 -11.15
CA LYS A 20 26.18 18.68 -10.73
C LYS A 20 26.14 17.73 -11.93
N ALA A 21 26.88 18.10 -12.98
CA ALA A 21 26.87 17.39 -14.25
C ALA A 21 27.61 16.03 -14.15
N ASP A 22 28.58 15.94 -13.24
CA ASP A 22 29.41 14.75 -13.07
C ASP A 22 28.84 13.81 -12.00
N GLY A 23 29.05 12.51 -12.22
CA GLY A 23 28.66 11.44 -11.30
C GLY A 23 29.50 11.43 -10.01
N PRO A 24 29.27 10.47 -9.10
CA PRO A 24 30.00 10.36 -7.84
C PRO A 24 31.54 10.23 -8.01
N ASP A 25 32.01 9.81 -9.18
CA ASP A 25 33.43 9.63 -9.50
C ASP A 25 34.05 10.83 -10.26
N GLY A 26 33.33 11.96 -10.38
CA GLY A 26 33.83 13.18 -11.04
C GLY A 26 33.93 13.10 -12.58
N ALA A 27 33.49 11.99 -13.18
CA ALA A 27 33.36 11.83 -14.61
C ALA A 27 31.88 11.86 -15.06
N PRO A 28 31.59 12.34 -16.29
CA PRO A 28 30.26 12.22 -16.88
C PRO A 28 29.95 10.73 -17.14
N ALA A 29 28.72 10.31 -16.84
CA ALA A 29 28.29 8.93 -17.07
C ALA A 29 28.48 8.55 -18.55
N ARG A 30 29.24 7.48 -18.83
CA ARG A 30 29.53 7.06 -20.20
C ARG A 30 28.33 6.37 -20.84
N ASN A 31 27.49 5.71 -20.04
CA ASN A 31 26.28 5.01 -20.52
C ASN A 31 25.05 5.25 -19.60
N ARG A 32 23.83 5.12 -20.17
CA ARG A 32 22.55 5.27 -19.45
C ARG A 32 22.40 4.26 -18.29
N GLN A 33 22.96 3.08 -18.44
CA GLN A 33 22.96 2.04 -17.40
C GLN A 33 23.75 2.47 -16.16
N GLU A 34 24.95 3.01 -16.36
CA GLU A 34 25.81 3.53 -15.29
C GLU A 34 25.14 4.70 -14.53
N LEU A 35 24.42 5.57 -15.23
CA LEU A 35 23.66 6.66 -14.60
C LEU A 35 22.52 6.14 -13.70
N MET A 36 21.84 5.07 -14.13
CA MET A 36 20.76 4.45 -13.36
C MET A 36 21.30 3.68 -12.15
N GLU A 37 22.45 3.02 -12.28
CA GLU A 37 23.13 2.33 -11.18
C GLU A 37 23.68 3.31 -10.14
N ALA A 38 24.27 4.44 -10.57
CA ALA A 38 24.70 5.50 -9.67
C ALA A 38 23.51 6.09 -8.88
N ARG A 39 22.35 6.24 -9.52
CA ARG A 39 21.11 6.66 -8.83
C ARG A 39 20.66 5.63 -7.79
N ARG A 40 20.67 4.33 -8.14
CA ARG A 40 20.30 3.25 -7.20
C ARG A 40 21.24 3.21 -6.00
N LYS A 41 22.55 3.23 -6.21
CA LYS A 41 23.55 3.23 -5.11
C LYS A 41 23.35 4.42 -4.16
N LYS A 42 23.08 5.61 -4.71
CA LYS A 42 22.82 6.81 -3.90
C LYS A 42 21.51 6.70 -3.10
N GLU A 43 20.48 6.12 -3.67
CA GLU A 43 19.21 5.88 -2.97
C GLU A 43 19.37 4.83 -1.86
N GLU A 44 20.14 3.76 -2.12
CA GLU A 44 20.49 2.73 -1.14
C GLU A 44 21.31 3.32 0.02
N GLN A 45 22.32 4.15 -0.26
CA GLN A 45 23.08 4.86 0.77
C GLN A 45 22.19 5.76 1.63
N ARG A 46 21.27 6.53 1.02
CA ARG A 46 20.31 7.35 1.78
C ARG A 46 19.38 6.50 2.63
N ARG A 47 18.96 5.34 2.14
CA ARG A 47 18.10 4.40 2.87
C ARG A 47 18.84 3.74 4.02
N ALA A 48 20.11 3.37 3.83
CA ALA A 48 20.98 2.81 4.86
C ALA A 48 21.23 3.85 5.98
N HIS A 49 21.66 5.06 5.62
CA HIS A 49 21.87 6.15 6.57
C HIS A 49 20.60 6.49 7.38
N LYS A 50 19.42 6.51 6.73
CA LYS A 50 18.15 6.72 7.43
C LYS A 50 17.79 5.56 8.37
N LYS A 51 18.19 4.34 8.05
CA LYS A 51 17.99 3.16 8.91
C LYS A 51 18.92 3.22 10.11
N GLU A 52 20.19 3.59 9.92
CA GLU A 52 21.17 3.78 10.98
C GLU A 52 20.73 4.86 11.97
N LEU A 53 20.27 6.02 11.48
CA LEU A 53 19.73 7.09 12.35
C LEU A 53 18.52 6.63 13.18
N ARG A 54 17.63 5.79 12.61
CA ARG A 54 16.49 5.23 13.35
C ARG A 54 16.93 4.22 14.40
N LEU A 55 17.94 3.42 14.10
CA LEU A 55 18.50 2.46 15.05
C LEU A 55 19.20 3.20 16.19
N ALA A 56 20.01 4.22 15.89
CA ALA A 56 20.66 5.06 16.89
C ALA A 56 19.62 5.74 17.81
N ALA A 57 18.58 6.36 17.24
CA ALA A 57 17.51 6.98 18.03
C ALA A 57 16.75 5.97 18.91
N LYS A 58 16.53 4.74 18.41
CA LYS A 58 15.88 3.68 19.19
C LYS A 58 16.78 3.21 20.35
N MET A 59 18.08 3.03 20.10
CA MET A 59 19.04 2.66 21.13
C MET A 59 19.13 3.74 22.22
N GLU A 60 19.12 5.01 21.84
CA GLU A 60 19.11 6.13 22.80
C GLU A 60 17.82 6.17 23.63
N GLU A 61 16.66 5.91 23.01
CA GLU A 61 15.38 5.80 23.73
C GLU A 61 15.37 4.61 24.70
N ASP A 62 15.92 3.47 24.28
CA ASP A 62 16.01 2.26 25.09
C ASP A 62 16.97 2.47 26.28
N ILE A 63 18.13 3.11 26.07
CA ILE A 63 19.06 3.51 27.15
C ILE A 63 18.37 4.49 28.12
N ARG A 64 17.63 5.48 27.61
CA ARG A 64 16.88 6.43 28.45
C ARG A 64 15.79 5.73 29.27
N ARG A 65 15.11 4.73 28.69
CA ARG A 65 14.12 3.91 29.38
C ARG A 65 14.78 3.05 30.45
N GLU A 66 15.93 2.44 30.16
CA GLU A 66 16.68 1.62 31.10
C GLU A 66 17.23 2.46 32.27
N GLN A 67 17.76 3.66 31.99
CA GLN A 67 18.19 4.61 33.04
C GLN A 67 17.02 5.05 33.92
N ALA A 68 15.84 5.31 33.34
CA ALA A 68 14.64 5.62 34.11
C ALA A 68 14.21 4.42 34.98
N LEU A 69 14.25 3.19 34.46
CA LEU A 69 13.95 1.98 35.21
C LEU A 69 14.98 1.69 36.31
N ALA A 70 16.27 1.93 36.06
CA ALA A 70 17.34 1.79 37.05
C ALA A 70 17.16 2.79 38.20
N SER A 71 16.90 4.07 37.88
CA SER A 71 16.61 5.10 38.89
C SER A 71 15.36 4.81 39.71
N ALA A 72 14.34 4.18 39.09
CA ALA A 72 13.14 3.73 39.78
C ALA A 72 13.39 2.50 40.68
N ARG A 73 14.49 1.75 40.47
CA ARG A 73 14.82 0.50 41.16
C ARG A 73 15.78 0.70 42.33
N ASP A 74 16.55 1.79 42.34
CA ASP A 74 17.38 2.24 43.48
C ASP A 74 16.57 2.99 44.56
N SER A 75 15.27 3.19 44.35
CA SER A 75 14.36 3.70 45.39
C SER A 75 13.88 2.55 46.29
N PRO A 76 13.95 2.66 47.63
CA PRO A 76 13.60 1.57 48.56
C PRO A 76 12.14 1.12 48.50
N ALA A 77 11.25 1.88 47.84
CA ALA A 77 9.86 1.51 47.60
C ALA A 77 9.65 0.56 46.39
N SER A 78 10.67 0.37 45.53
CA SER A 78 10.53 -0.37 44.26
C SER A 78 10.61 -1.89 44.43
N SER A 79 11.23 -2.36 45.50
CA SER A 79 11.31 -3.79 45.83
C SER A 79 9.95 -4.40 46.19
N MET A 80 8.93 -3.57 46.47
CA MET A 80 7.55 -4.01 46.73
C MET A 80 6.62 -3.97 45.50
N MET A 81 7.06 -3.46 44.35
CA MET A 81 6.18 -3.19 43.21
C MET A 81 6.57 -3.93 41.91
N SER A 82 7.55 -4.82 41.94
CA SER A 82 7.84 -5.71 40.81
C SER A 82 7.31 -7.12 41.10
N PRO A 83 6.22 -7.58 40.47
CA PRO A 83 5.82 -8.96 40.61
C PRO A 83 6.92 -9.83 39.99
N SER A 84 7.51 -10.70 40.82
CA SER A 84 8.41 -11.73 40.35
C SER A 84 7.66 -12.61 39.36
N ILE A 85 8.04 -12.57 38.08
CA ILE A 85 7.45 -13.40 37.02
C ILE A 85 8.00 -14.82 37.18
N HIS A 86 7.56 -15.50 38.24
CA HIS A 86 7.53 -16.96 38.26
C HIS A 86 6.34 -17.35 37.39
N SER A 87 6.58 -18.05 36.28
CA SER A 87 5.50 -18.66 35.49
C SER A 87 4.73 -19.62 36.41
N PRO A 88 3.48 -19.33 36.82
CA PRO A 88 2.74 -20.22 37.69
C PRO A 88 2.41 -21.53 36.94
N PRO A 89 2.30 -22.68 37.62
CA PRO A 89 1.72 -23.89 37.02
C PRO A 89 0.30 -23.55 36.55
N HIS A 90 -0.05 -23.91 35.31
CA HIS A 90 -1.32 -23.79 34.56
C HIS A 90 -2.65 -23.41 35.28
N ASN A 91 -2.63 -22.41 36.15
CA ASN A 91 -3.75 -21.94 36.95
C ASN A 91 -4.14 -20.57 36.41
N PHE A 92 -4.76 -20.57 35.24
CA PHE A 92 -5.25 -19.35 34.63
C PHE A 92 -6.62 -19.01 35.22
N SER A 93 -6.66 -17.99 36.07
CA SER A 93 -7.90 -17.34 36.46
C SER A 93 -8.29 -16.34 35.36
N PHE A 94 -9.27 -16.68 34.54
CA PHE A 94 -9.82 -15.76 33.56
C PHE A 94 -10.90 -14.91 34.21
N GLY A 95 -10.71 -13.59 34.26
CA GLY A 95 -11.75 -12.68 34.74
C GLY A 95 -12.99 -12.63 33.83
N ARG A 96 -12.89 -13.15 32.59
CA ARG A 96 -14.01 -13.23 31.66
C ARG A 96 -13.82 -14.33 30.63
N VAL A 97 -14.87 -15.11 30.39
CA VAL A 97 -14.89 -16.19 29.39
C VAL A 97 -15.94 -15.85 28.34
N ALA A 98 -15.49 -15.74 27.09
CA ALA A 98 -16.36 -15.51 25.94
C ALA A 98 -16.21 -16.66 24.95
N PHE A 99 -17.33 -17.18 24.48
CA PHE A 99 -17.38 -18.27 23.52
C PHE A 99 -17.34 -17.74 22.08
N ALA A 100 -16.92 -18.59 21.14
CA ALA A 100 -16.85 -18.24 19.72
C ALA A 100 -18.21 -17.77 19.15
N ASP A 101 -19.30 -18.30 19.70
CA ASP A 101 -20.67 -17.95 19.33
C ASP A 101 -21.11 -16.57 19.87
N GLY A 102 -20.22 -15.87 20.58
CA GLY A 102 -20.45 -14.54 21.15
C GLY A 102 -21.19 -14.55 22.48
N GLN A 103 -21.56 -15.73 22.99
CA GLN A 103 -22.07 -15.90 24.35
C GLN A 103 -20.96 -15.60 25.36
N GLN A 104 -21.32 -15.07 26.52
CA GLN A 104 -20.37 -14.67 27.56
C GLN A 104 -20.83 -15.24 28.90
N LEU A 105 -19.93 -15.77 29.72
CA LEU A 105 -20.28 -16.09 31.10
C LEU A 105 -20.49 -14.80 31.90
N ALA A 106 -21.40 -14.84 32.86
CA ALA A 106 -21.55 -13.80 33.88
C ALA A 106 -20.27 -13.67 34.72
N GLU A 107 -20.14 -12.55 35.44
CA GLU A 107 -18.96 -12.27 36.28
C GLU A 107 -18.71 -13.34 37.34
N ASP A 108 -19.78 -13.98 37.85
CA ASP A 108 -19.73 -15.10 38.80
C ASP A 108 -19.44 -16.46 38.13
N LEU A 109 -19.21 -16.49 36.81
CA LEU A 109 -18.97 -17.68 35.98
C LEU A 109 -20.07 -18.77 36.02
N SER A 110 -21.20 -18.49 36.66
CA SER A 110 -22.28 -19.44 36.92
C SER A 110 -23.34 -19.51 35.81
N THR A 111 -23.56 -18.41 35.09
CA THR A 111 -24.61 -18.30 34.09
C THR A 111 -24.07 -17.87 32.73
N ILE A 112 -24.66 -18.40 31.66
CA ILE A 112 -24.34 -18.04 30.29
C ILE A 112 -25.27 -16.90 29.85
N GLN A 113 -24.69 -15.76 29.50
CA GLN A 113 -25.39 -14.64 28.89
C GLN A 113 -25.34 -14.71 27.37
N SER A 114 -26.50 -14.52 26.73
CA SER A 114 -26.61 -14.49 25.28
C SER A 114 -25.87 -13.30 24.66
N ALA A 115 -25.30 -13.49 23.47
CA ALA A 115 -24.62 -12.42 22.74
C ALA A 115 -25.55 -11.21 22.52
N PRO A 116 -25.12 -9.97 22.82
CA PRO A 116 -25.94 -8.80 22.55
C PRO A 116 -26.14 -8.61 21.04
N LYS A 117 -27.39 -8.39 20.63
CA LYS A 117 -27.74 -8.12 19.23
C LYS A 117 -27.13 -6.80 18.79
N LYS A 118 -26.39 -6.81 17.66
CA LYS A 118 -25.83 -5.58 17.07
C LYS A 118 -26.97 -4.67 16.62
N LYS A 119 -27.03 -3.46 17.17
CA LYS A 119 -28.06 -2.47 16.82
C LYS A 119 -27.62 -1.66 15.59
N GLY A 120 -28.33 -1.87 14.47
CA GLY A 120 -28.27 -1.02 13.28
C GLY A 120 -26.95 -1.05 12.49
N PRO A 121 -26.86 -0.22 11.42
CA PRO A 121 -25.69 -0.15 10.56
C PRO A 121 -24.47 0.45 11.27
N GLN A 122 -23.37 -0.31 11.29
CA GLN A 122 -22.08 0.08 11.89
C GLN A 122 -21.18 0.84 10.90
N ASP A 123 -21.77 1.72 10.11
CA ASP A 123 -21.05 2.51 9.11
C ASP A 123 -20.33 3.72 9.72
N VAL A 124 -19.26 4.15 9.07
CA VAL A 124 -18.48 5.33 9.51
C VAL A 124 -19.33 6.60 9.42
N THR A 125 -20.20 6.69 8.42
CA THR A 125 -21.12 7.81 8.21
C THR A 125 -22.20 7.86 9.27
N THR A 126 -22.78 6.70 9.64
CA THR A 126 -23.79 6.63 10.70
C THR A 126 -23.19 6.95 12.06
N ALA A 127 -21.94 6.52 12.33
CA ALA A 127 -21.22 6.89 13.53
C ALA A 127 -20.95 8.42 13.63
N LEU A 128 -20.57 9.06 12.52
CA LEU A 128 -20.40 10.53 12.48
C LEU A 128 -21.72 11.26 12.75
N LEU A 129 -22.81 10.83 12.11
CA LEU A 129 -24.14 11.41 12.35
C LEU A 129 -24.59 11.22 13.80
N ALA A 130 -24.30 10.06 14.41
CA ALA A 130 -24.61 9.82 15.81
C ALA A 130 -23.85 10.79 16.73
N ASN A 131 -22.57 11.04 16.47
CA ASN A 131 -21.79 12.02 17.23
C ASN A 131 -22.29 13.45 17.03
N GLU A 132 -22.68 13.82 15.82
CA GLU A 132 -23.24 15.15 15.54
C GLU A 132 -24.57 15.33 16.28
N LYS A 133 -25.45 14.33 16.26
CA LYS A 133 -26.71 14.34 17.03
C LYS A 133 -26.46 14.43 18.53
N LYS A 134 -25.50 13.65 19.07
CA LYS A 134 -25.11 13.73 20.49
C LYS A 134 -24.65 15.14 20.84
N ARG A 135 -23.77 15.74 20.01
CA ARG A 135 -23.27 17.11 20.22
C ARG A 135 -24.40 18.14 20.18
N LEU A 136 -25.30 18.06 19.21
CA LEU A 136 -26.45 18.95 19.12
C LEU A 136 -27.38 18.81 20.34
N ARG A 137 -27.60 17.59 20.82
CA ARG A 137 -28.37 17.34 22.05
C ARG A 137 -27.73 17.99 23.26
N LEU A 138 -26.41 17.86 23.43
CA LEU A 138 -25.68 18.46 24.54
C LEU A 138 -25.62 19.99 24.47
N ALA A 139 -25.60 20.56 23.26
CA ALA A 139 -25.58 22.01 23.05
C ALA A 139 -26.89 22.70 23.47
N GLY A 140 -28.02 21.98 23.48
CA GLY A 140 -29.31 22.51 23.94
C GLY A 140 -29.58 22.37 25.44
N LEU A 141 -28.63 21.84 26.22
CA LEU A 141 -28.74 21.66 27.67
C LEU A 141 -27.88 22.69 28.42
N ASP A 142 -28.26 22.97 29.67
CA ASP A 142 -27.49 23.77 30.64
C ASP A 142 -26.10 23.18 30.88
N ASP A 143 -25.13 24.04 31.21
CA ASP A 143 -23.72 23.63 31.35
C ASP A 143 -23.49 22.63 32.49
N GLU A 144 -24.21 22.75 33.60
CA GLU A 144 -24.15 21.80 34.73
C GLU A 144 -24.63 20.40 34.30
N LYS A 145 -25.81 20.33 33.66
CA LYS A 145 -26.36 19.07 33.15
C LYS A 145 -25.47 18.47 32.06
N ARG A 146 -24.81 19.32 31.25
CA ARG A 146 -23.86 18.88 30.23
C ARG A 146 -22.65 18.21 30.88
N ALA A 147 -22.04 18.83 31.88
CA ALA A 147 -20.90 18.27 32.60
C ALA A 147 -21.26 16.93 33.26
N ASP A 148 -22.42 16.84 33.92
CA ASP A 148 -22.91 15.60 34.52
C ASP A 148 -23.08 14.46 33.51
N ILE A 149 -23.60 14.78 32.32
CA ILE A 149 -23.79 13.79 31.25
C ILE A 149 -22.44 13.37 30.68
N GLU A 150 -21.52 14.30 30.48
CA GLU A 150 -20.18 14.01 29.98
C GLU A 150 -19.38 13.14 30.94
N GLU A 151 -19.47 13.38 32.25
CA GLU A 151 -18.87 12.53 33.28
C GLU A 151 -19.47 11.12 33.26
N LYS A 152 -20.80 11.01 33.23
CA LYS A 152 -21.49 9.72 33.13
C LYS A 152 -21.07 8.96 31.86
N ASP A 153 -21.03 9.64 30.72
CA ASP A 153 -20.61 9.05 29.44
C ASP A 153 -19.14 8.62 29.47
N LEU A 154 -18.26 9.38 30.14
CA LEU A 154 -16.85 9.02 30.31
C LEU A 154 -16.71 7.72 31.09
N TRP A 155 -17.37 7.60 32.24
CA TRP A 155 -17.35 6.40 33.09
C TRP A 155 -17.98 5.19 32.40
N LEU A 156 -19.12 5.39 31.71
CA LEU A 156 -19.75 4.33 30.92
C LEU A 156 -18.84 3.84 29.79
N ASN A 157 -18.17 4.76 29.09
CA ASN A 157 -17.23 4.39 28.03
C ASN A 157 -15.98 3.70 28.59
N ALA A 158 -15.47 4.12 29.74
CA ALA A 158 -14.37 3.45 30.43
C ALA A 158 -14.77 2.02 30.82
N LYS A 159 -15.96 1.83 31.41
CA LYS A 159 -16.50 0.51 31.76
C LYS A 159 -16.64 -0.39 30.52
N LYS A 160 -17.19 0.13 29.42
CA LYS A 160 -17.30 -0.62 28.14
C LYS A 160 -15.94 -1.05 27.61
N ARG A 161 -14.94 -0.15 27.64
CA ARG A 161 -13.57 -0.47 27.19
C ARG A 161 -12.90 -1.50 28.08
N ALA A 162 -13.02 -1.38 29.40
CA ALA A 162 -12.49 -2.36 30.36
C ALA A 162 -13.13 -3.74 30.17
N HIS A 163 -14.42 -3.77 29.84
CA HIS A 163 -15.17 -4.98 29.50
C HIS A 163 -14.77 -5.59 28.14
N GLY A 164 -13.94 -4.91 27.34
CA GLY A 164 -13.44 -5.36 26.04
C GLY A 164 -14.25 -4.88 24.84
N GLU A 165 -15.26 -4.02 25.03
CA GLU A 165 -16.01 -3.43 23.93
C GLU A 165 -15.18 -2.32 23.24
N ARG A 166 -15.06 -2.43 21.92
CA ARG A 166 -14.28 -1.48 21.10
C ARG A 166 -15.12 -0.25 20.73
N VAL A 167 -15.20 0.71 21.65
CA VAL A 167 -15.87 2.02 21.44
C VAL A 167 -15.13 2.86 20.40
N ARG A 168 -15.81 3.34 19.35
CA ARG A 168 -15.22 4.06 18.21
C ARG A 168 -15.96 5.37 17.91
N ASP A 169 -15.92 6.28 18.87
CA ASP A 169 -16.73 7.50 18.83
C ASP A 169 -15.88 8.75 18.49
N ASP A 170 -14.60 8.60 18.18
CA ASP A 170 -13.69 9.73 17.91
C ASP A 170 -13.96 10.40 16.54
N ASN A 171 -14.48 11.63 16.57
CA ASN A 171 -14.81 12.39 15.35
C ASN A 171 -13.64 12.54 14.36
N SER A 172 -12.43 12.81 14.86
CA SER A 172 -11.25 13.02 14.02
C SER A 172 -10.80 11.72 13.34
N LEU A 173 -10.89 10.58 14.03
CA LEU A 173 -10.57 9.27 13.49
C LEU A 173 -11.64 8.84 12.49
N LEU A 174 -12.91 9.00 12.80
CA LEU A 174 -14.02 8.67 11.89
C LEU A 174 -13.89 9.45 10.58
N LYS A 175 -13.66 10.77 10.63
CA LYS A 175 -13.40 11.59 9.43
C LYS A 175 -12.17 11.11 8.64
N LYS A 176 -11.08 10.71 9.32
CA LYS A 176 -9.88 10.15 8.65
C LYS A 176 -10.21 8.81 7.97
N THR A 177 -10.98 7.94 8.62
CA THR A 177 -11.37 6.65 8.03
C THR A 177 -12.27 6.83 6.81
N LEU A 178 -13.21 7.78 6.84
CA LEU A 178 -14.04 8.16 5.69
C LEU A 178 -13.15 8.59 4.52
N LYS A 179 -12.23 9.53 4.74
CA LYS A 179 -11.29 10.01 3.71
C LYS A 179 -10.41 8.88 3.14
N ARG A 180 -10.00 7.90 3.95
CA ARG A 180 -9.25 6.73 3.45
C ARG A 180 -10.12 5.85 2.55
N LYS A 181 -11.37 5.61 2.93
CA LYS A 181 -12.33 4.86 2.10
C LYS A 181 -12.58 5.57 0.77
N GLU A 182 -12.77 6.89 0.78
CA GLU A 182 -12.94 7.70 -0.44
C GLU A 182 -11.71 7.64 -1.34
N LYS A 183 -10.50 7.78 -0.78
CA LYS A 183 -9.24 7.64 -1.54
C LYS A 183 -9.11 6.26 -2.18
N SER A 184 -9.46 5.20 -1.45
CA SER A 184 -9.46 3.84 -1.98
C SER A 184 -10.43 3.70 -3.16
N LYS A 185 -11.66 4.23 -3.01
CA LYS A 185 -12.66 4.27 -4.09
C LYS A 185 -12.15 5.03 -5.31
N LYS A 186 -11.58 6.23 -5.13
CA LYS A 186 -11.01 7.03 -6.21
C LYS A 186 -9.87 6.30 -6.94
N LYS A 187 -9.02 5.58 -6.21
CA LYS A 187 -7.97 4.75 -6.81
C LYS A 187 -8.57 3.62 -7.64
N SER A 188 -9.54 2.88 -7.09
CA SER A 188 -10.22 1.81 -7.82
C SER A 188 -10.96 2.32 -9.05
N GLU A 189 -11.58 3.50 -8.97
CA GLU A 189 -12.25 4.15 -10.10
C GLU A 189 -11.25 4.48 -11.21
N GLY A 190 -10.09 5.04 -10.87
CA GLY A 190 -9.00 5.32 -11.81
C GLY A 190 -8.50 4.05 -12.50
N GLU A 191 -8.23 2.99 -11.74
CA GLU A 191 -7.78 1.70 -12.29
C GLU A 191 -8.84 1.08 -13.23
N TRP A 192 -10.12 1.20 -12.89
CA TRP A 192 -11.20 0.71 -13.74
C TRP A 192 -11.34 1.53 -15.03
N LYS A 193 -11.16 2.85 -14.97
CA LYS A 193 -11.11 3.71 -16.16
C LYS A 193 -9.93 3.34 -17.05
N GLU A 194 -8.74 3.16 -16.48
CA GLU A 194 -7.55 2.74 -17.22
C GLU A 194 -7.75 1.37 -17.88
N ARG A 195 -8.33 0.40 -17.18
CA ARG A 195 -8.67 -0.91 -17.76
C ARG A 195 -9.64 -0.78 -18.94
N LYS A 196 -10.70 0.03 -18.81
CA LYS A 196 -11.66 0.28 -19.89
C LYS A 196 -10.99 0.94 -21.10
N GLU A 197 -10.16 1.95 -20.87
CA GLU A 197 -9.38 2.60 -21.93
C GLU A 197 -8.40 1.63 -22.60
N GLY A 198 -7.72 0.77 -21.82
CA GLY A 198 -6.82 -0.25 -22.33
C GLY A 198 -7.53 -1.24 -23.24
N VAL A 199 -8.74 -1.69 -22.86
CA VAL A 199 -9.59 -2.54 -23.71
C VAL A 199 -9.99 -1.80 -24.99
N ALA A 200 -10.46 -0.55 -24.89
CA ALA A 200 -10.84 0.25 -26.05
C ALA A 200 -9.67 0.49 -27.01
N LYS A 201 -8.48 0.86 -26.50
CA LYS A 201 -7.25 1.02 -27.27
C LYS A 201 -6.83 -0.30 -27.93
N GLY A 202 -6.93 -1.42 -27.22
CA GLY A 202 -6.64 -2.75 -27.76
C GLY A 202 -7.59 -3.15 -28.90
N GLN A 203 -8.88 -2.84 -28.76
CA GLN A 203 -9.87 -3.03 -29.83
C GLN A 203 -9.56 -2.13 -31.04
N ALA A 204 -9.30 -0.84 -30.81
CA ALA A 204 -8.98 0.12 -31.87
C ALA A 204 -7.70 -0.24 -32.62
N MET A 205 -6.63 -0.68 -31.94
CA MET A 205 -5.40 -1.15 -32.60
C MET A 205 -5.64 -2.39 -33.46
N LYS A 206 -6.47 -3.34 -32.99
CA LYS A 206 -6.85 -4.51 -33.80
C LYS A 206 -7.66 -4.11 -35.03
N GLN A 207 -8.59 -3.15 -34.90
CA GLN A 207 -9.36 -2.61 -36.02
C GLN A 207 -8.46 -1.89 -37.02
N LYS A 208 -7.60 -0.97 -36.57
CA LYS A 208 -6.61 -0.29 -37.42
C LYS A 208 -5.72 -1.26 -38.19
N LYS A 209 -5.18 -2.29 -37.51
CA LYS A 209 -4.38 -3.33 -38.18
C LYS A 209 -5.17 -4.10 -39.24
N ARG A 210 -6.47 -4.34 -39.02
CA ARG A 210 -7.35 -4.96 -40.03
C ARG A 210 -7.56 -4.03 -41.21
N GLU A 211 -7.83 -2.75 -40.97
CA GLU A 211 -8.00 -1.73 -42.02
C GLU A 211 -6.74 -1.56 -42.86
N GLU A 212 -5.56 -1.48 -42.23
CA GLU A 212 -4.27 -1.43 -42.90
C GLU A 212 -4.02 -2.66 -43.77
N ASN A 213 -4.31 -3.87 -43.26
CA ASN A 213 -4.19 -5.11 -44.03
C ASN A 213 -5.17 -5.16 -45.21
N LEU A 214 -6.40 -4.69 -45.04
CA LEU A 214 -7.40 -4.60 -46.12
C LEU A 214 -6.99 -3.56 -47.17
N LYS A 215 -6.44 -2.42 -46.75
CA LYS A 215 -5.90 -1.39 -47.64
C LYS A 215 -4.72 -1.94 -48.45
N LYS A 216 -3.75 -2.58 -47.80
CA LYS A 216 -2.62 -3.23 -48.48
C LYS A 216 -3.08 -4.25 -49.52
N ARG A 217 -4.07 -5.09 -49.19
CA ARG A 217 -4.67 -6.04 -50.16
C ARG A 217 -5.36 -5.34 -51.33
N ARG A 218 -6.05 -4.21 -51.08
CA ARG A 218 -6.69 -3.40 -52.12
C ARG A 218 -5.65 -2.81 -53.07
N ASP A 219 -4.58 -2.23 -52.52
CA ASP A 219 -3.51 -1.60 -53.29
C ASP A 219 -2.74 -2.65 -54.12
N GLU A 220 -2.45 -3.82 -53.55
CA GLU A 220 -1.82 -4.96 -54.26
C GLU A 220 -2.71 -5.52 -55.38
N LYS A 221 -4.04 -5.53 -55.19
CA LYS A 221 -4.99 -5.99 -56.22
C LYS A 221 -5.22 -4.93 -57.31
N GLY A 222 -5.19 -3.64 -56.95
CA GLY A 222 -5.30 -2.51 -57.87
C GLY A 222 -4.05 -2.30 -58.75
N GLY A 223 -2.87 -2.68 -58.25
CA GLY A 223 -1.60 -2.58 -58.99
C GLY A 223 -1.41 -3.60 -60.12
N LYS A 224 -2.23 -4.67 -60.18
CA LYS A 224 -2.16 -5.68 -61.25
C LYS A 224 -3.00 -5.37 -62.50
N GLY A 225 -3.62 -4.20 -62.57
CA GLY A 225 -4.45 -3.78 -63.70
C GLY A 225 -3.75 -2.96 -64.78
N LYS A 226 -2.52 -2.46 -64.57
CA LYS A 226 -1.77 -1.70 -65.59
C LYS A 226 -0.35 -2.22 -65.77
N GLY A 227 -0.21 -3.15 -66.72
CA GLY A 227 0.93 -3.28 -67.63
C GLY A 227 2.34 -3.36 -67.03
N LYS A 228 2.79 -4.58 -66.71
CA LYS A 228 4.13 -5.03 -67.09
C LYS A 228 4.18 -6.55 -67.14
N GLY A 229 3.83 -7.07 -68.31
CA GLY A 229 4.19 -8.41 -68.73
C GLY A 229 5.64 -8.43 -69.27
N LYS A 230 6.26 -9.61 -69.19
CA LYS A 230 7.62 -10.00 -69.62
C LYS A 230 8.73 -9.48 -68.70
N SER A 231 9.68 -10.28 -68.21
CA SER A 231 10.24 -11.54 -68.72
C SER A 231 10.90 -12.38 -67.60
N ALA A 232 11.03 -13.69 -67.86
CA ALA A 232 12.09 -14.62 -67.45
C ALA A 232 12.59 -14.59 -65.98
N SER A 233 12.58 -15.68 -65.22
CA SER A 233 13.34 -16.89 -65.53
C SER A 233 13.01 -18.01 -64.53
N SER A 234 13.01 -19.22 -65.05
CA SER A 234 13.07 -20.53 -64.40
C SER A 234 13.78 -20.59 -63.03
N GLY A 235 13.18 -21.33 -62.08
CA GLY A 235 13.82 -21.64 -60.80
C GLY A 235 13.07 -22.66 -59.95
N LYS A 236 13.09 -23.93 -60.38
CA LYS A 236 13.24 -25.16 -59.56
C LYS A 236 12.34 -25.36 -58.30
N LYS A 237 11.48 -26.38 -58.41
CA LYS A 237 10.80 -27.18 -57.37
C LYS A 237 11.28 -27.01 -55.92
N SER A 238 10.34 -26.77 -54.99
CA SER A 238 10.35 -27.45 -53.69
C SER A 238 8.91 -27.73 -53.23
N LYS A 239 8.63 -29.00 -52.88
CA LYS A 239 7.36 -29.47 -52.31
C LYS A 239 7.09 -28.74 -50.98
N PRO A 240 5.84 -28.40 -50.63
CA PRO A 240 5.53 -27.88 -49.31
C PRO A 240 5.79 -28.98 -48.27
N LYS A 241 6.76 -28.72 -47.38
CA LYS A 241 7.06 -29.52 -46.21
C LYS A 241 5.81 -29.55 -45.31
N SER A 242 5.36 -30.77 -45.01
CA SER A 242 4.37 -31.09 -43.99
C SER A 242 4.59 -30.25 -42.73
N ARG A 243 3.49 -29.71 -42.18
CA ARG A 243 3.52 -28.93 -40.93
C ARG A 243 3.97 -29.86 -39.80
N PRO A 244 4.92 -29.45 -38.95
CA PRO A 244 5.41 -30.30 -37.87
C PRO A 244 4.28 -30.57 -36.86
N GLY A 245 3.97 -31.86 -36.71
CA GLY A 245 3.30 -32.54 -35.60
C GLY A 245 2.41 -31.69 -34.69
N PHE A 246 1.11 -31.71 -34.98
CA PHE A 246 0.09 -31.77 -33.94
C PHE A 246 -0.74 -33.02 -34.21
N GLU A 247 -0.12 -34.19 -33.99
CA GLU A 247 -0.84 -35.47 -33.98
C GLU A 247 -1.59 -35.58 -32.65
N GLY A 248 -2.80 -35.04 -32.68
CA GLY A 248 -3.77 -35.15 -31.61
C GLY A 248 -5.16 -35.21 -32.20
N THR A 249 -5.42 -36.18 -33.09
CA THR A 249 -6.80 -36.56 -33.42
C THR A 249 -7.11 -37.89 -32.74
N PHE A 250 -7.71 -37.77 -31.56
CA PHE A 250 -8.55 -38.80 -30.98
C PHE A 250 -9.70 -39.06 -31.95
N GLY A 251 -9.80 -40.28 -32.49
CA GLY A 251 -10.96 -40.65 -33.31
C GLY A 251 -10.89 -42.02 -33.97
N GLY A 252 -11.40 -43.04 -33.27
CA GLY A 252 -12.28 -44.05 -33.90
C GLY A 252 -11.69 -45.36 -34.43
N LYS A 253 -11.60 -46.35 -33.52
CA LYS A 253 -12.18 -47.71 -33.60
C LYS A 253 -12.31 -48.39 -35.00
N LYS A 254 -11.62 -49.53 -35.18
CA LYS A 254 -12.17 -50.89 -35.45
C LYS A 254 -11.08 -51.85 -35.98
N LYS A 255 -10.71 -52.85 -35.20
CA LYS A 255 -11.08 -54.27 -35.38
C LYS A 255 -10.76 -55.02 -34.10
#